data_AF-A0A7X2PTX0-F1
#
_entry.id   AF-A0A7X2PTX0-F1
#
_cell.length_a   1.000
_cell.length_b   1.000
_cell.length_c   1.000
_cell.angle_alpha   90.00
_cell.angle_beta   90.00
_cell.angle_gamma   90.00
#
_symmetry.space_group_name_H-M   'P 1'
#
loop_
_entity.id
_entity.type
_entity.pdbx_description
1 polymer ?
#
loop_
_entity_poly.entity_id
_entity_poly.type
_entity_poly.pdbx_seq_one_letter_code
_entity_poly.pdbx_strand_id
1 'polypeptide(L)'
;MRMYLAAVAAILLRNSRKTDSLRRPQPACFCFTWCSAFAAFALLTGCSEEPATVKKADPPPTPLSGRQAFQYLYGSSRMWAPDSQPLTVRSVNVTGVKTEAGKAGGWEILFVSESLARVRTYTWSAVEADGLHKGVFPGQQEAWRAGGSQRPFSPALLKADTVEAYVESVKSAKDYVNKPGTRPPVNFMLEYDAGTRFPNPIWRVLWGGSVSSAEYTVTVDASTGKVVARD
;
A
#
# COMPACT_ATOMS: atom_id res chain seq x y z
N MET A 1 42.89 21.42 -32.42
CA MET A 1 42.39 22.14 -33.61
C MET A 1 42.12 21.09 -34.69
N ARG A 2 40.83 20.88 -35.00
CA ARG A 2 40.28 20.32 -36.25
C ARG A 2 41.02 19.16 -36.92
N MET A 3 40.64 17.93 -36.58
CA MET A 3 40.70 16.82 -37.54
C MET A 3 39.44 15.95 -37.40
N TYR A 4 38.53 16.12 -38.38
CA TYR A 4 37.60 15.12 -38.92
C TYR A 4 36.65 14.43 -37.92
N LEU A 5 35.38 14.81 -37.72
CA LEU A 5 34.35 15.28 -38.66
C LEU A 5 34.33 14.55 -40.01
N ALA A 6 34.30 13.21 -39.98
CA ALA A 6 33.96 12.38 -41.15
C ALA A 6 33.36 11.01 -40.78
N ALA A 7 32.69 10.89 -39.62
CA ALA A 7 32.09 9.65 -39.14
C ALA A 7 30.55 9.67 -39.11
N VAL A 8 29.93 10.64 -39.80
CA VAL A 8 28.48 10.73 -39.97
C VAL A 8 28.23 10.83 -41.47
N ALA A 9 27.53 9.83 -42.04
CA ALA A 9 26.92 9.78 -43.38
C ALA A 9 27.35 8.62 -44.33
N ALA A 10 27.59 7.39 -43.83
CA ALA A 10 27.83 6.24 -44.72
C ALA A 10 27.16 4.91 -44.34
N ILE A 11 26.18 4.89 -43.42
CA ILE A 11 25.45 3.67 -43.01
C ILE A 11 23.94 3.81 -43.26
N LEU A 12 23.56 4.55 -44.30
CA LEU A 12 22.19 4.50 -44.84
C LEU A 12 22.29 4.46 -46.36
N LEU A 13 21.58 3.49 -46.95
CA LEU A 13 21.28 3.35 -48.39
C LEU A 13 22.32 2.58 -49.24
N ARG A 14 22.44 1.27 -49.03
CA ARG A 14 22.95 0.35 -50.05
C ARG A 14 22.37 -1.07 -49.91
N ASN A 15 21.17 -1.28 -50.45
CA ASN A 15 20.91 -2.32 -51.45
C ASN A 15 19.41 -2.46 -51.69
N SER A 16 18.97 -1.74 -52.70
CA SER A 16 17.71 -1.98 -53.42
C SER A 16 18.08 -2.31 -54.86
N ARG A 17 17.35 -3.27 -55.44
CA ARG A 17 17.35 -3.82 -56.82
C ARG A 17 18.00 -5.20 -56.93
N LYS A 18 17.40 -6.20 -57.59
CA LYS A 18 16.09 -6.37 -58.25
C LYS A 18 16.08 -7.83 -58.78
N THR A 19 14.88 -8.43 -58.89
CA THR A 19 14.41 -9.37 -59.96
C THR A 19 15.18 -10.69 -60.17
N ASP A 20 14.60 -11.85 -60.48
CA ASP A 20 13.25 -12.23 -60.89
C ASP A 20 13.13 -13.78 -60.89
N SER A 21 11.90 -14.24 -61.01
CA SER A 21 11.49 -15.47 -61.70
C SER A 21 11.59 -16.82 -60.95
N LEU A 22 10.43 -17.41 -60.63
CA LEU A 22 9.76 -18.38 -61.53
C LEU A 22 8.61 -19.12 -60.81
N ARG A 23 7.44 -19.09 -61.47
CA ARG A 23 6.34 -20.09 -61.49
C ARG A 23 5.46 -20.21 -60.24
N ARG A 24 4.13 -20.35 -60.31
CA ARG A 24 3.08 -20.34 -61.35
C ARG A 24 1.71 -20.37 -60.57
N PRO A 25 0.54 -20.27 -61.22
CA PRO A 25 -0.67 -19.66 -60.66
C PRO A 25 -1.72 -20.63 -60.07
N GLN A 26 -2.66 -20.02 -59.33
CA GLN A 26 -4.09 -20.34 -59.03
C GLN A 26 -4.78 -21.45 -59.86
N PRO A 27 -5.92 -22.07 -59.43
CA PRO A 27 -7.11 -21.35 -58.91
C PRO A 27 -8.15 -22.09 -58.01
N ALA A 28 -9.11 -21.28 -57.55
CA ALA A 28 -10.57 -21.53 -57.47
C ALA A 28 -11.17 -22.62 -56.54
N CYS A 29 -12.10 -22.13 -55.71
CA CYS A 29 -13.49 -22.59 -55.65
C CYS A 29 -13.75 -24.05 -55.28
N PHE A 30 -14.03 -24.32 -54.00
CA PHE A 30 -14.92 -25.41 -53.63
C PHE A 30 -16.00 -24.91 -52.67
N CYS A 31 -17.14 -24.60 -53.28
CA CYS A 31 -18.45 -24.48 -52.66
C CYS A 31 -19.04 -25.90 -52.62
N PHE A 32 -19.19 -26.51 -51.45
CA PHE A 32 -19.99 -27.73 -51.21
C PHE A 32 -20.27 -27.77 -49.70
N THR A 33 -21.39 -27.24 -49.21
CA THR A 33 -22.72 -27.90 -49.14
C THR A 33 -22.69 -29.21 -48.35
N TRP A 34 -22.86 -29.09 -47.03
CA TRP A 34 -23.48 -30.07 -46.11
C TRP A 34 -23.54 -29.35 -44.74
N CYS A 35 -24.66 -29.00 -44.10
CA CYS A 35 -26.02 -29.54 -44.06
C CYS A 35 -26.07 -31.04 -43.73
N SER A 36 -25.80 -31.36 -42.46
CA SER A 36 -26.32 -32.56 -41.80
C SER A 36 -26.31 -32.40 -40.28
N ALA A 37 -27.53 -32.46 -39.71
CA ALA A 37 -27.93 -33.00 -38.41
C ALA A 37 -27.13 -32.56 -37.16
N PHE A 38 -27.64 -31.74 -36.24
CA PHE A 38 -28.81 -31.98 -35.37
C PHE A 38 -28.94 -33.44 -34.93
N ALA A 39 -28.19 -33.83 -33.88
CA ALA A 39 -28.66 -34.80 -32.88
C ALA A 39 -27.74 -34.81 -31.65
N ALA A 40 -28.37 -34.57 -30.49
CA ALA A 40 -27.98 -35.02 -29.16
C ALA A 40 -26.68 -34.50 -28.54
N PHE A 41 -26.79 -33.42 -27.77
CA PHE A 41 -26.02 -33.31 -26.52
C PHE A 41 -26.81 -32.59 -25.42
N ALA A 42 -26.93 -33.29 -24.30
CA ALA A 42 -27.17 -32.81 -22.94
C ALA A 42 -28.50 -32.13 -22.59
N LEU A 43 -29.41 -32.95 -22.07
CA LEU A 43 -30.26 -32.60 -20.94
C LEU A 43 -29.40 -32.06 -19.78
N LEU A 44 -29.39 -30.74 -19.58
CA LEU A 44 -29.00 -30.09 -18.31
C LEU A 44 -30.00 -28.99 -18.00
N THR A 45 -31.22 -29.38 -17.66
CA THR A 45 -32.05 -28.62 -16.72
C THR A 45 -31.38 -28.72 -15.35
N GLY A 46 -30.42 -27.82 -15.10
CA GLY A 46 -29.66 -27.75 -13.85
C GLY A 46 -29.74 -26.34 -13.29
N CYS A 47 -30.25 -26.27 -12.05
CA CYS A 47 -30.51 -25.09 -11.23
C CYS A 47 -29.72 -23.83 -11.57
N SER A 48 -30.49 -22.75 -11.74
CA SER A 48 -30.12 -21.41 -11.30
C SER A 48 -29.83 -21.44 -9.79
N GLU A 49 -28.61 -21.85 -9.42
CA GLU A 49 -28.12 -21.75 -8.06
C GLU A 49 -27.10 -20.61 -8.05
N GLU A 50 -27.57 -19.43 -7.63
CA GLU A 50 -26.69 -18.34 -7.21
C GLU A 50 -25.66 -18.93 -6.24
N PRO A 51 -24.35 -18.66 -6.40
CA PRO A 51 -23.39 -19.10 -5.41
C PRO A 51 -23.71 -18.33 -4.14
N ALA A 52 -24.34 -19.02 -3.19
CA ALA A 52 -24.48 -18.58 -1.82
C ALA A 52 -23.10 -18.11 -1.37
N THR A 53 -22.98 -16.80 -1.19
CA THR A 53 -21.83 -16.19 -0.57
C THR A 53 -21.79 -16.72 0.85
N VAL A 54 -20.99 -17.78 1.04
CA VAL A 54 -20.62 -18.30 2.34
C VAL A 54 -20.03 -17.12 3.09
N LYS A 55 -20.82 -16.52 4.00
CA LYS A 55 -20.36 -15.59 5.00
C LYS A 55 -19.31 -16.33 5.82
N LYS A 56 -18.05 -16.17 5.40
CA LYS A 56 -16.89 -16.69 6.08
C LYS A 56 -16.96 -16.14 7.50
N ALA A 57 -17.11 -17.06 8.46
CA ALA A 57 -17.21 -16.74 9.87
C ALA A 57 -16.10 -15.75 10.24
N ASP A 58 -16.54 -14.64 10.81
CA ASP A 58 -15.72 -13.49 11.13
C ASP A 58 -14.54 -13.90 12.03
N PRO A 59 -13.28 -13.72 11.58
CA PRO A 59 -12.14 -13.96 12.44
C PRO A 59 -12.26 -13.07 13.68
N PRO A 60 -11.90 -13.59 14.88
CA PRO A 60 -11.87 -12.80 16.09
C PRO A 60 -10.99 -11.55 15.87
N PRO A 61 -11.34 -10.41 16.50
CA PRO A 61 -10.65 -9.14 16.31
C PRO A 61 -9.21 -9.25 16.79
N THR A 62 -8.33 -9.67 15.88
CA THR A 62 -6.92 -9.89 16.18
C THR A 62 -6.21 -8.57 15.94
N PRO A 63 -5.58 -7.97 16.96
CA PRO A 63 -4.88 -6.72 16.78
C PRO A 63 -3.72 -6.93 15.79
N LEU A 64 -3.57 -5.99 14.85
CA LEU A 64 -2.54 -6.06 13.81
C LEU A 64 -1.38 -5.13 14.14
N SER A 65 -0.20 -5.50 13.66
CA SER A 65 0.94 -4.58 13.61
C SER A 65 0.78 -3.55 12.49
N GLY A 66 1.48 -2.41 12.60
CA GLY A 66 1.37 -1.31 11.65
C GLY A 66 1.79 -1.70 10.24
N ARG A 67 2.85 -2.52 10.10
CA ARG A 67 3.28 -3.01 8.77
C ARG A 67 2.29 -4.02 8.19
N GLN A 68 1.68 -4.88 9.00
CA GLN A 68 0.64 -5.79 8.51
C GLN A 68 -0.58 -5.02 8.00
N ALA A 69 -1.06 -4.04 8.77
CA ALA A 69 -2.15 -3.17 8.33
C ALA A 69 -1.79 -2.40 7.06
N PHE A 70 -0.55 -1.92 6.95
CA PHE A 70 -0.05 -1.29 5.73
C PHE A 70 -0.19 -2.20 4.51
N GLN A 71 0.23 -3.47 4.59
CA GLN A 71 0.13 -4.39 3.45
C GLN A 71 -1.33 -4.65 3.04
N TYR A 72 -2.25 -4.75 3.99
CA TYR A 72 -3.68 -4.89 3.68
C TYR A 72 -4.27 -3.68 2.97
N LEU A 73 -3.89 -2.47 3.40
CA LEU A 73 -4.42 -1.22 2.87
C LEU A 73 -3.74 -0.82 1.55
N TYR A 74 -2.48 -1.23 1.35
CA TYR A 74 -1.67 -0.83 0.20
C TYR A 74 -2.22 -1.35 -1.12
N GLY A 75 -2.73 -2.60 -1.18
CA GLY A 75 -3.37 -3.11 -2.40
C GLY A 75 -4.55 -2.24 -2.85
N SER A 76 -5.41 -1.85 -1.91
CA SER A 76 -6.58 -1.00 -2.17
C SER A 76 -6.22 0.42 -2.58
N SER A 77 -5.13 0.99 -2.07
CA SER A 77 -4.65 2.31 -2.49
C SER A 77 -4.08 2.28 -3.90
N ARG A 78 -3.36 1.21 -4.27
CA ARG A 78 -2.83 1.00 -5.63
C ARG A 78 -3.93 0.82 -6.68
N MET A 79 -5.07 0.24 -6.30
CA MET A 79 -6.24 0.14 -7.19
C MET A 79 -6.93 1.48 -7.40
N TRP A 80 -6.87 2.40 -6.44
CA TRP A 80 -7.37 3.77 -6.60
C TRP A 80 -6.46 4.62 -7.47
N ALA A 81 -5.15 4.58 -7.22
CA ALA A 81 -4.17 5.33 -7.98
C ALA A 81 -2.86 4.52 -8.15
N PRO A 82 -2.44 4.20 -9.39
CA PRO A 82 -1.20 3.48 -9.66
C PRO A 82 0.09 4.27 -9.36
N ASP A 83 0.02 5.48 -8.83
CA ASP A 83 1.15 6.24 -8.30
C ASP A 83 1.03 6.46 -6.78
N SER A 84 0.05 5.84 -6.11
CA SER A 84 -0.22 6.07 -4.69
C SER A 84 1.01 5.80 -3.82
N GLN A 85 1.47 6.83 -3.12
CA GLN A 85 2.53 6.75 -2.11
C GLN A 85 1.94 6.94 -0.72
N PRO A 86 2.46 6.26 0.31
CA PRO A 86 2.05 6.53 1.67
C PRO A 86 2.61 7.86 2.18
N LEU A 87 1.80 8.56 2.95
CA LEU A 87 2.13 9.83 3.58
C LEU A 87 2.34 9.64 5.09
N THR A 88 1.38 9.00 5.75
CA THR A 88 1.37 8.79 7.21
C THR A 88 0.66 7.47 7.54
N VAL A 89 1.10 6.76 8.58
CA VAL A 89 0.40 5.60 9.16
C VAL A 89 0.13 5.90 10.63
N ARG A 90 -1.10 5.74 11.12
CA ARG A 90 -1.46 5.98 12.52
C ARG A 90 -2.25 4.83 13.11
N SER A 91 -1.98 4.50 14.37
CA SER A 91 -2.81 3.57 15.13
C SER A 91 -4.10 4.25 15.57
N VAL A 92 -5.21 3.53 15.50
CA VAL A 92 -6.50 3.96 16.03
C VAL A 92 -6.84 3.08 17.23
N ASN A 93 -7.13 3.72 18.36
CA ASN A 93 -7.63 3.02 19.53
C ASN A 93 -9.11 2.72 19.32
N VAL A 94 -9.45 1.44 19.24
CA VAL A 94 -10.83 1.01 19.05
C VAL A 94 -11.35 0.46 20.37
N THR A 95 -12.49 0.97 20.83
CA THR A 95 -13.14 0.52 22.05
C THR A 95 -13.44 -0.98 21.96
N GLY A 96 -13.01 -1.75 22.97
CA GLY A 96 -13.20 -3.20 23.01
C GLY A 96 -12.03 -4.04 22.48
N VAL A 97 -11.00 -3.43 21.86
CA VAL A 97 -9.76 -4.13 21.50
C VAL A 97 -8.59 -3.54 22.29
N LYS A 98 -7.98 -4.36 23.15
CA LYS A 98 -6.80 -3.94 23.90
C LYS A 98 -5.63 -3.77 22.91
N THR A 99 -4.98 -2.61 22.94
CA THR A 99 -3.72 -2.41 22.24
C THR A 99 -2.63 -3.22 22.95
N GLU A 100 -1.93 -4.07 22.22
CA GLU A 100 -0.96 -5.00 22.77
C GLU A 100 0.41 -4.79 22.13
N ALA A 101 1.37 -4.28 22.91
CA ALA A 101 2.80 -4.31 22.62
C ALA A 101 3.20 -4.06 21.14
N GLY A 102 2.68 -2.98 20.54
CA GLY A 102 2.94 -2.67 19.12
C GLY A 102 1.83 -3.05 18.15
N LYS A 103 0.72 -3.62 18.62
CA LYS A 103 -0.46 -3.95 17.82
C LYS A 103 -1.65 -3.10 18.23
N ALA A 104 -2.48 -2.75 17.24
CA ALA A 104 -3.68 -1.94 17.45
C ALA A 104 -4.93 -2.59 16.84
N GLY A 105 -6.08 -2.23 17.41
CA GLY A 105 -7.41 -2.67 16.94
C GLY A 105 -7.87 -1.94 15.68
N GLY A 106 -7.22 -0.85 15.31
CA GLY A 106 -7.45 -0.14 14.06
C GLY A 106 -6.19 0.57 13.59
N TRP A 107 -6.13 0.81 12.28
CA TRP A 107 -5.03 1.49 11.62
C TRP A 107 -5.59 2.40 10.53
N GLU A 108 -5.00 3.56 10.38
CA GLU A 108 -5.34 4.49 9.34
C GLU A 108 -4.09 4.93 8.58
N ILE A 109 -4.20 4.94 7.26
CA ILE A 109 -3.09 5.27 6.37
C ILE A 109 -3.55 6.30 5.36
N LEU A 110 -2.82 7.40 5.28
CA LEU A 110 -3.03 8.41 4.26
C LEU A 110 -2.17 8.05 3.06
N PHE A 111 -2.81 7.88 1.91
CA PHE A 111 -2.15 7.69 0.63
C PHE A 111 -2.37 8.91 -0.25
N VAL A 112 -1.33 9.31 -0.97
CA VAL A 112 -1.36 10.45 -1.87
C VAL A 112 -1.02 10.02 -3.29
N SER A 113 -1.73 10.61 -4.24
CA SER A 113 -1.46 10.51 -5.67
C SER A 113 -1.09 11.89 -6.18
N GLU A 114 0.14 12.05 -6.65
CA GLU A 114 0.62 13.31 -7.21
C GLU A 114 -0.05 13.59 -8.55
N SER A 115 -0.26 12.56 -9.38
CA SER A 115 -0.93 12.70 -10.68
C SER A 115 -2.38 13.15 -10.57
N LEU A 116 -3.10 12.69 -9.53
CA LEU A 116 -4.46 13.13 -9.25
C LEU A 116 -4.52 14.42 -8.42
N ALA A 117 -3.40 14.84 -7.82
CA ALA A 117 -3.35 15.90 -6.80
C ALA A 117 -4.39 15.68 -5.69
N ARG A 118 -4.49 14.43 -5.22
CA ARG A 118 -5.45 14.01 -4.19
C ARG A 118 -4.76 13.17 -3.12
N VAL A 119 -5.27 13.29 -1.90
CA VAL A 119 -4.97 12.41 -0.78
C VAL A 119 -6.24 11.64 -0.42
N ARG A 120 -6.08 10.39 0.00
CA ARG A 120 -7.17 9.54 0.45
C ARG A 120 -6.74 8.73 1.65
N THR A 121 -7.58 8.78 2.67
CA THR A 121 -7.42 7.98 3.87
C THR A 121 -7.98 6.58 3.65
N TYR A 122 -7.24 5.57 4.10
CA TYR A 122 -7.70 4.20 4.15
C TYR A 122 -7.63 3.71 5.59
N THR A 123 -8.73 3.20 6.09
CA THR A 123 -8.84 2.73 7.47
C THR A 123 -9.07 1.23 7.48
N TRP A 124 -8.40 0.56 8.39
CA TRP A 124 -8.66 -0.81 8.77
C TRP A 124 -9.15 -0.85 10.21
N SER A 125 -10.21 -1.60 10.48
CA SER A 125 -10.66 -1.90 11.84
C SER A 125 -10.88 -3.39 12.05
N ALA A 126 -10.53 -3.87 13.24
CA ALA A 126 -10.80 -5.23 13.68
C ALA A 126 -12.27 -5.49 14.03
N VAL A 127 -13.02 -4.44 14.42
CA VAL A 127 -14.41 -4.51 14.88
C VAL A 127 -15.29 -3.49 14.16
N GLU A 128 -16.58 -3.78 14.08
CA GLU A 128 -17.61 -2.77 13.80
C GLU A 128 -17.83 -1.93 15.07
N ALA A 129 -17.71 -0.62 14.96
CA ALA A 129 -17.99 0.35 16.01
C ALA A 129 -18.63 1.60 15.39
N ASP A 130 -19.15 2.53 16.20
CA ASP A 130 -19.74 3.77 15.70
C ASP A 130 -18.75 4.53 14.79
N GLY A 131 -19.06 4.59 13.49
CA GLY A 131 -18.21 5.22 12.46
C GLY A 131 -17.01 4.39 11.99
N LEU A 132 -16.82 3.16 12.47
CA LEU A 132 -15.71 2.28 12.10
C LEU A 132 -16.24 0.95 11.54
N HIS A 133 -15.96 0.67 10.28
CA HIS A 133 -16.36 -0.58 9.62
C HIS A 133 -15.28 -1.64 9.74
N LYS A 134 -15.67 -2.89 9.94
CA LYS A 134 -14.77 -4.03 9.97
C LYS A 134 -14.11 -4.20 8.61
N GLY A 135 -12.80 -4.43 8.63
CA GLY A 135 -12.00 -4.59 7.43
C GLY A 135 -11.53 -3.26 6.86
N VAL A 136 -11.22 -3.24 5.56
CA VAL A 136 -10.65 -2.08 4.87
C VAL A 136 -11.76 -1.24 4.27
N PHE A 137 -11.82 0.04 4.63
CA PHE A 137 -12.73 0.99 4.01
C PHE A 137 -11.99 2.27 3.61
N PRO A 138 -12.23 2.77 2.38
CA PRO A 138 -11.63 4.01 1.94
C PRO A 138 -12.47 5.22 2.39
N GLY A 139 -11.79 6.24 2.88
CA GLY A 139 -12.38 7.55 3.18
C GLY A 139 -12.65 8.40 1.93
N GLN A 140 -13.05 9.64 2.20
CA GLN A 140 -13.21 10.66 1.17
C GLN A 140 -11.85 11.07 0.58
N GLN A 141 -11.88 11.58 -0.65
CA GLN A 141 -10.70 12.15 -1.29
C GLN A 141 -10.63 13.64 -0.98
N GLU A 142 -9.45 14.11 -0.63
CA GLU A 142 -9.18 15.52 -0.35
C GLU A 142 -8.16 16.06 -1.36
N ALA A 143 -8.22 17.36 -1.62
CA ALA A 143 -7.24 18.03 -2.45
C ALA A 143 -5.86 17.97 -1.78
N TRP A 144 -4.85 17.53 -2.51
CA TRP A 144 -3.47 17.53 -2.04
C TRP A 144 -2.61 18.46 -2.87
N ARG A 145 -1.66 19.12 -2.21
CA ARG A 145 -0.64 19.95 -2.85
C ARG A 145 0.71 19.61 -2.27
N ALA A 146 1.70 19.47 -3.15
CA ALA A 146 3.09 19.38 -2.73
C ALA A 146 3.51 20.67 -1.99
N GLY A 147 4.23 20.53 -0.88
CA GLY A 147 4.72 21.67 -0.08
C GLY A 147 4.30 21.69 1.39
N GLY A 148 3.48 20.73 1.83
CA GLY A 148 3.28 20.47 3.26
C GLY A 148 4.56 19.95 3.94
N SER A 149 4.55 19.94 5.29
CA SER A 149 5.67 19.37 6.06
C SER A 149 5.79 17.86 5.83
N GLN A 150 4.66 17.15 5.84
CA GLN A 150 4.59 15.73 5.52
C GLN A 150 4.90 15.46 4.05
N ARG A 151 5.77 14.49 3.82
CA ARG A 151 6.21 14.04 2.50
C ARG A 151 5.80 12.60 2.26
N PRO A 152 5.37 12.27 1.02
CA PRO A 152 5.23 10.88 0.63
C PRO A 152 6.59 10.17 0.76
N PHE A 153 6.58 8.90 1.15
CA PHE A 153 7.79 8.09 1.26
C PHE A 153 7.66 6.78 0.51
N SER A 154 8.78 6.19 0.12
CA SER A 154 8.77 4.88 -0.54
C SER A 154 8.37 3.77 0.45
N PRO A 155 7.39 2.91 0.12
CA PRO A 155 7.03 1.74 0.93
C PRO A 155 8.21 0.82 1.27
N ALA A 156 9.26 0.81 0.43
CA ALA A 156 10.46 0.00 0.66
C ALA A 156 11.27 0.45 1.89
N LEU A 157 11.04 1.66 2.41
CA LEU A 157 11.65 2.17 3.63
C LEU A 157 10.93 1.70 4.90
N LEU A 158 9.74 1.09 4.77
CA LEU A 158 9.00 0.52 5.89
C LEU A 158 9.42 -0.93 6.14
N LYS A 159 10.57 -1.10 6.81
CA LYS A 159 11.15 -2.42 7.11
C LYS A 159 10.84 -2.86 8.53
N ALA A 160 11.08 -1.98 9.49
CA ALA A 160 10.83 -2.21 10.90
C ALA A 160 9.35 -2.05 11.24
N ASP A 161 8.85 -3.02 12.01
CA ASP A 161 7.45 -3.05 12.41
C ASP A 161 7.21 -2.26 13.70
N THR A 162 5.94 -1.99 14.01
CA THR A 162 5.54 -1.31 15.24
C THR A 162 5.80 -2.14 16.49
N VAL A 163 5.82 -3.47 16.37
CA VAL A 163 6.22 -4.38 17.45
C VAL A 163 7.70 -4.20 17.80
N GLU A 164 8.57 -4.13 16.79
CA GLU A 164 10.01 -3.90 16.98
C GLU A 164 10.25 -2.49 17.54
N ALA A 165 9.59 -1.48 16.96
CA ALA A 165 9.66 -0.11 17.43
C ALA A 165 9.19 0.02 18.90
N TYR A 166 8.13 -0.70 19.29
CA TYR A 166 7.64 -0.72 20.67
C TYR A 166 8.68 -1.31 21.63
N VAL A 167 9.27 -2.46 21.29
CA VAL A 167 10.28 -3.12 22.13
C VAL A 167 11.49 -2.21 22.34
N GLU A 168 12.03 -1.62 21.27
CA GLU A 168 13.17 -0.70 21.38
C GLU A 168 12.80 0.59 22.12
N SER A 169 11.57 1.08 21.95
CA SER A 169 11.09 2.25 22.69
C SER A 169 10.95 1.98 24.19
N VAL A 170 10.43 0.83 24.60
CA VAL A 170 10.35 0.45 26.02
C VAL A 170 11.75 0.27 26.63
N LYS A 171 12.69 -0.34 25.90
CA LYS A 171 14.10 -0.46 26.35
C LYS A 171 14.76 0.89 26.53
N SER A 172 14.45 1.83 25.65
CA SER A 172 14.95 3.20 25.64
C SER A 172 14.31 4.06 26.74
N ALA A 173 13.01 3.86 26.99
CA ALA A 173 12.19 4.62 27.92
C ALA A 173 12.08 3.97 29.31
N LYS A 174 13.02 3.08 29.70
CA LYS A 174 12.96 2.33 30.97
C LYS A 174 12.67 3.22 32.17
N ASP A 175 13.36 4.35 32.27
CA ASP A 175 13.19 5.28 33.40
C ASP A 175 11.83 5.95 33.40
N TYR A 176 11.24 6.19 32.23
CA TYR A 176 9.88 6.70 32.11
C TYR A 176 8.88 5.59 32.46
N VAL A 177 8.98 4.41 31.84
CA VAL A 177 8.02 3.31 32.01
C VAL A 177 7.98 2.79 33.46
N ASN A 178 9.13 2.77 34.15
CA ASN A 178 9.24 2.24 35.51
C ASN A 178 8.80 3.20 36.62
N LYS A 179 8.52 4.49 36.34
CA LYS A 179 8.01 5.37 37.43
C LYS A 179 6.64 4.86 37.90
N PRO A 180 6.33 4.99 39.20
CA PRO A 180 5.04 4.59 39.73
C PRO A 180 3.89 5.37 39.07
N GLY A 181 2.77 4.68 38.83
CA GLY A 181 1.57 5.24 38.21
C GLY A 181 1.12 4.52 36.94
N THR A 182 -0.14 4.74 36.55
CA THR A 182 -0.70 4.20 35.31
C THR A 182 -0.25 5.03 34.12
N ARG A 183 0.27 4.38 33.08
CA ARG A 183 0.67 5.07 31.85
C ARG A 183 -0.51 5.32 30.93
N PRO A 184 -0.49 6.42 30.15
CA PRO A 184 -1.43 6.60 29.07
C PRO A 184 -1.25 5.49 28.00
N PRO A 185 -2.27 5.27 27.15
CA PRO A 185 -2.18 4.29 26.08
C PRO A 185 -1.08 4.63 25.09
N VAL A 186 -0.48 3.58 24.51
CA VAL A 186 0.58 3.75 23.51
C VAL A 186 -0.02 3.85 22.11
N ASN A 187 0.30 4.92 21.42
CA ASN A 187 -0.06 5.17 20.03
C ASN A 187 1.17 5.17 19.14
N PHE A 188 0.96 4.81 17.87
CA PHE A 188 2.00 4.74 16.86
C PHE A 188 1.66 5.68 15.72
N MET A 189 2.67 6.42 15.26
CA MET A 189 2.56 7.25 14.08
C MET A 189 3.83 7.13 13.24
N LEU A 190 3.69 6.69 11.99
CA LEU A 190 4.75 6.75 11.00
C LEU A 190 4.63 8.06 10.24
N GLU A 191 5.68 8.87 10.25
CA GLU A 191 5.74 10.11 9.50
C GLU A 191 7.07 10.26 8.76
N TYR A 192 7.03 10.98 7.66
CA TYR A 192 8.22 11.47 6.97
C TYR A 192 8.04 12.95 6.70
N ASP A 193 8.90 13.77 7.30
CA ASP A 193 8.74 15.23 7.26
C ASP A 193 10.00 15.89 6.68
N ALA A 194 9.76 16.79 5.74
CA ALA A 194 10.70 17.67 5.07
C ALA A 194 11.68 18.41 5.98
N GLY A 195 11.20 18.86 7.14
CA GLY A 195 11.93 19.72 8.07
C GLY A 195 12.68 18.96 9.15
N THR A 196 12.61 17.62 9.15
CA THR A 196 13.29 16.82 10.18
C THR A 196 14.72 16.49 9.79
N ARG A 197 15.55 16.23 10.80
CA ARG A 197 16.93 15.75 10.62
C ARG A 197 17.02 14.29 10.17
N PHE A 198 15.89 13.60 10.00
CA PHE A 198 15.84 12.17 9.74
C PHE A 198 15.76 11.91 8.23
N PRO A 199 16.67 11.09 7.66
CA PRO A 199 16.68 10.83 6.22
C PRO A 199 15.58 9.86 5.78
N ASN A 200 15.05 9.06 6.71
CA ASN A 200 14.05 8.01 6.48
C ASN A 200 12.74 8.31 7.23
N PRO A 201 11.61 7.68 6.86
CA PRO A 201 10.40 7.69 7.68
C PRO A 201 10.68 7.14 9.08
N ILE A 202 10.00 7.72 10.07
CA ILE A 202 10.19 7.43 11.49
C ILE A 202 8.88 6.96 12.13
N TRP A 203 8.96 5.91 12.93
CA TRP A 203 7.92 5.53 13.88
C TRP A 203 8.06 6.39 15.14
N ARG A 204 7.02 7.14 15.47
CA ARG A 204 6.81 7.72 16.79
C ARG A 204 5.98 6.78 17.63
N VAL A 205 6.55 6.40 18.75
CA VAL A 205 5.88 5.66 19.82
C VAL A 205 5.50 6.68 20.89
N LEU A 206 4.20 6.92 21.04
CA LEU A 206 3.62 7.98 21.83
C LEU A 206 2.94 7.39 23.06
N TRP A 207 3.31 7.81 24.27
CA TRP A 207 2.54 7.56 25.48
C TRP A 207 1.54 8.70 25.68
N GLY A 208 0.35 8.57 25.10
CA GLY A 208 -0.69 9.61 25.07
C GLY A 208 -1.44 9.64 23.75
N GLY A 209 -2.45 10.51 23.64
CA GLY A 209 -3.41 10.49 22.53
C GLY A 209 -2.88 11.00 21.19
N SER A 210 -1.92 11.93 21.21
CA SER A 210 -1.35 12.58 20.02
C SER A 210 0.07 13.06 20.32
N VAL A 211 0.80 13.51 19.29
CA VAL A 211 2.12 14.13 19.47
C VAL A 211 2.08 15.30 20.45
N SER A 212 1.03 16.11 20.43
CA SER A 212 0.89 17.29 21.30
C SER A 212 0.43 16.98 22.72
N SER A 213 -0.19 15.82 22.95
CA SER A 213 -0.72 15.41 24.25
C SER A 213 0.03 14.22 24.85
N ALA A 214 1.06 13.71 24.17
CA ALA A 214 1.89 12.64 24.66
C ALA A 214 2.75 13.12 25.82
N GLU A 215 2.76 12.34 26.90
CA GLU A 215 3.65 12.56 28.05
C GLU A 215 5.10 12.21 27.71
N TYR A 216 5.29 11.29 26.78
CA TYR A 216 6.59 10.80 26.37
C TYR A 216 6.54 10.30 24.94
N THR A 217 7.56 10.63 24.15
CA THR A 217 7.67 10.21 22.75
C THR A 217 9.03 9.59 22.51
N VAL A 218 9.05 8.42 21.88
CA VAL A 218 10.27 7.83 21.34
C VAL A 218 10.16 7.76 19.83
N THR A 219 11.23 8.19 19.16
CA THR A 219 11.32 8.15 17.71
C THR A 219 12.26 7.03 17.28
N VAL A 220 11.79 6.17 16.39
CA VAL A 220 12.48 5.00 15.85
C VAL A 220 12.54 5.10 14.33
N ASP A 221 13.69 4.87 13.71
CA ASP A 221 13.82 4.84 12.25
C ASP A 221 13.12 3.60 11.68
N ALA A 222 12.19 3.79 10.73
CA ALA A 222 11.36 2.71 10.20
C ALA A 222 12.11 1.78 9.22
N SER A 223 13.30 2.16 8.76
CA SER A 223 14.15 1.32 7.90
C SER A 223 15.10 0.43 8.69
N THR A 224 15.52 0.87 9.89
CA THR A 224 16.53 0.18 10.71
C THR A 224 16.00 -0.37 12.02
N GLY A 225 14.85 0.11 12.50
CA GLY A 225 14.27 -0.24 13.80
C GLY A 225 15.01 0.37 15.00
N LYS A 226 15.96 1.29 14.77
CA LYS A 226 16.77 1.89 15.83
C LYS A 226 16.15 3.17 16.37
N VAL A 227 16.26 3.39 17.68
CA VAL A 227 15.87 4.65 18.32
C VAL A 227 16.79 5.78 17.84
N VAL A 228 16.20 6.87 17.35
CA VAL A 228 16.92 8.05 16.82
C VAL A 228 16.65 9.32 17.61
N ALA A 229 15.56 9.38 18.40
CA ALA A 229 15.28 10.49 19.31
C ALA A 229 14.32 10.07 20.44
N ARG A 230 14.26 10.89 21.50
CA ARG A 230 13.38 10.75 22.66
C ARG A 230 13.05 12.15 23.13
N ASP A 231 11.76 12.44 23.34
CA ASP A 231 11.24 13.74 23.78
C ASP A 231 10.25 13.56 24.93
#